data_AF-A0A530M841-F1
#
_entry.id   AF-A0A530M841-F1
#
_cell.length_a   1.000
_cell.length_b   1.000
_cell.length_c   1.000
_cell.angle_alpha   90.00
_cell.angle_beta   90.00
_cell.angle_gamma   90.00
#
_symmetry.space_group_name_H-M   'P 1'
#
loop_
_entity.id
_entity.type
_entity.pdbx_description
1 polymer ?
#
loop_
_entity_poly.entity_id
_entity_poly.type
_entity_poly.pdbx_seq_one_letter_code
_entity_poly.pdbx_strand_id
1 'polypeptide(L)' 'MELSANGDFALSSQNSIITGTFTLEGNLFCTQSAATLLGRKFCGPVYRNPVGSSETQDEFILPDSVTVWYFSVAP' A
#
# COMPACT_ATOMS: atom_id res chain seq x y z
N MET A 1 -4.27 -0.21 -7.35
CA MET A 1 -3.01 -0.80 -6.85
C MET A 1 -3.31 -2.25 -6.54
N GLU A 2 -2.40 -3.15 -6.88
CA GLU A 2 -2.45 -4.56 -6.48
C GLU A 2 -1.32 -4.82 -5.49
N LEU A 3 -1.63 -5.53 -4.40
CA LEU A 3 -0.71 -5.88 -3.32
C LEU A 3 -0.66 -7.40 -3.23
N SER A 4 0.55 -7.98 -3.24
CA SER A 4 0.75 -9.40 -3.03
C SER A 4 1.05 -9.71 -1.56
N ALA A 5 0.77 -10.93 -1.13
CA ALA A 5 1.13 -11.40 0.22
C ALA A 5 2.65 -11.36 0.49
N ASN A 6 3.47 -11.38 -0.56
CA ASN A 6 4.93 -11.37 -0.43
C ASN A 6 5.52 -9.97 -0.23
N GLY A 7 4.68 -8.95 -0.14
CA GLY A 7 5.12 -7.57 -0.04
C GLY A 7 5.47 -6.93 -1.39
N ASP A 8 5.13 -7.54 -2.53
CA ASP A 8 5.24 -6.87 -3.83
C ASP A 8 3.98 -6.03 -4.11
N PHE A 9 4.14 -4.87 -4.76
CA PHE A 9 3.02 -4.07 -5.27
C PHE A 9 3.16 -3.75 -6.76
N ALA A 10 2.02 -3.54 -7.40
CA ALA A 10 1.91 -2.97 -8.74
C ALA A 10 0.85 -1.85 -8.78
N LEU A 11 1.22 -0.71 -9.37
CA LEU A 11 0.33 0.43 -9.57
C LEU A 11 0.33 0.83 -11.05
N SER A 12 -0.85 0.79 -11.67
CA SER A 12 -1.04 1.39 -12.98
C SER A 12 -1.01 2.91 -12.87
N SER A 13 -0.08 3.54 -13.58
CA SER A 13 0.02 4.99 -13.80
C SER A 13 -0.23 5.30 -15.27
N GLN A 14 -0.58 6.54 -15.61
CA GLN A 14 -1.16 6.95 -16.91
C GLN A 14 -0.56 6.24 -18.15
N ASN A 15 0.77 6.07 -18.21
CA ASN A 15 1.47 5.43 -19.33
C ASN A 15 2.44 4.31 -18.89
N SER A 16 2.36 3.82 -17.65
CA SER A 16 3.33 2.84 -17.13
C SER A 16 2.79 2.04 -15.95
N ILE A 17 3.43 0.94 -15.63
CA ILE A 17 3.20 0.22 -14.38
C ILE A 17 4.39 0.49 -13.46
N ILE A 18 4.10 1.02 -12.27
CA ILE A 18 5.08 1.15 -11.19
C ILE A 18 5.01 -0.13 -10.37
N THR A 19 6.11 -0.87 -10.32
CA THR A 19 6.26 -2.05 -9.46
C THR A 19 7.30 -1.80 -8.39
N GLY A 20 7.17 -2.50 -7.26
CA GLY A 20 8.11 -2.39 -6.16
C GLY A 20 7.70 -3.26 -4.99
N THR A 21 8.28 -2.98 -3.84
CA THR A 21 7.91 -3.64 -2.59
C THR A 21 7.17 -2.68 -1.66
N PHE A 22 6.30 -3.24 -0.82
CA PHE A 22 5.65 -2.55 0.26
C PHE A 22 5.87 -3.30 1.57
N THR A 23 5.88 -2.55 2.67
CA THR A 23 5.93 -3.09 4.03
C THR A 23 5.00 -2.28 4.93
N LEU A 24 4.38 -2.94 5.90
CA LEU A 24 3.66 -2.27 6.99
C LEU A 24 4.56 -2.22 8.23
N GLU A 25 4.91 -1.01 8.65
CA GLU A 25 5.78 -0.75 9.79
C GLU A 25 5.01 0.03 10.86
N GLY A 26 4.40 -0.69 11.80
CA GLY A 26 3.48 -0.08 12.76
C GLY A 26 2.25 0.50 12.03
N ASN A 27 2.10 1.83 12.06
CA ASN A 27 1.03 2.55 11.36
C ASN A 27 1.52 3.23 10.07
N LEU A 28 2.61 2.73 9.48
CA LEU A 28 3.18 3.28 8.26
C LEU A 28 3.09 2.24 7.14
N PHE A 29 2.51 2.65 6.01
CA PHE A 29 2.62 1.94 4.75
C PHE A 29 3.81 2.49 3.99
N CYS A 30 4.84 1.66 3.89
CA CYS A 30 6.09 2.01 3.23
C CYS A 30 6.16 1.34 1.87
N THR A 31 6.53 2.09 0.84
CA THR A 31 6.79 1.57 -0.50
C THR A 31 8.21 1.85 -0.94
N GLN A 32 8.74 0.99 -1.79
CA GLN A 32 10.03 1.17 -2.43
C GLN A 32 9.95 0.69 -3.88
N SER A 33 10.27 1.56 -4.82
CA SER A 33 10.28 1.26 -6.24
C SER A 33 11.43 2.00 -6.92
N ALA A 34 12.13 1.36 -7.85
CA ALA A 34 13.15 2.02 -8.66
C ALA A 34 12.59 3.24 -9.44
N ALA A 35 11.30 3.21 -9.79
CA ALA A 35 10.61 4.28 -10.52
C ALA A 35 10.21 5.46 -9.62
N THR A 36 10.13 5.28 -8.30
CA THR A 36 9.67 6.30 -7.35
C THR A 36 10.84 6.79 -6.50
N LEU A 37 11.06 8.11 -6.47
CA LEU A 37 12.07 8.76 -5.63
C LEU A 37 13.47 8.11 -5.71
N LEU A 38 13.86 7.65 -6.90
CA LEU A 38 15.15 6.98 -7.17
C LEU A 38 15.40 5.75 -6.29
N GLY A 39 14.36 4.92 -6.06
CA GLY A 39 14.50 3.71 -5.25
C GLY A 39 14.52 3.95 -3.75
N ARG A 40 14.26 5.19 -3.30
CA ARG A 40 14.15 5.48 -1.87
C ARG A 40 12.86 4.92 -1.31
N LYS A 41 12.96 4.38 -0.09
CA LYS A 41 11.80 4.01 0.70
C LYS A 41 11.01 5.27 1.06
N PHE A 42 9.70 5.22 0.82
CA PHE A 42 8.76 6.28 1.15
C PHE A 42 7.67 5.70 2.05
N CYS A 43 7.40 6.34 3.20
CA CYS A 43 6.42 5.85 4.16
C CYS A 43 5.33 6.91 4.37
N GLY A 44 4.09 6.51 4.18
CA GLY A 44 2.90 7.30 4.50
C GLY A 44 2.13 6.70 5.67
N PRO A 45 1.38 7.50 6.44
CA PRO A 45 0.53 6.98 7.50
C PRO A 45 -0.59 6.12 6.91
N VAL A 46 -0.92 5.04 7.62
CA VAL A 46 -2.18 4.31 7.45
C VAL A 46 -2.99 4.38 8.72
N TYR A 47 -4.30 4.29 8.53
CA TYR A 47 -5.26 4.34 9.61
C TYR A 47 -5.90 2.96 9.77
N ARG A 48 -6.12 2.53 11.01
CA ARG A 48 -6.94 1.35 11.25
C ARG A 48 -8.39 1.70 11.02
N ASN A 49 -9.09 0.84 10.28
CA ASN A 49 -10.53 0.90 10.16
C ASN A 49 -11.14 0.30 11.43
N PRO A 50 -11.85 1.07 12.27
CA PRO A 50 -12.39 0.57 13.53
C PRO A 50 -13.48 -0.50 13.35
N VAL A 51 -14.09 -0.57 12.15
CA VAL A 51 -15.09 -1.58 11.79
C VAL A 51 -14.56 -2.61 10.81
N GLY A 52 -13.30 -2.49 10.40
CA GLY A 52 -12.69 -3.36 9.39
C GLY A 52 -12.10 -4.63 9.97
N SER A 53 -11.94 -5.64 9.12
CA SER A 53 -11.41 -6.95 9.50
C SER A 53 -10.66 -7.59 8.33
N SER A 54 -9.79 -8.56 8.65
CA SER A 54 -9.05 -9.32 7.63
C SER A 54 -10.01 -10.08 6.70
N GLU A 55 -11.14 -10.53 7.25
CA GLU A 55 -12.20 -11.25 6.52
C GLU A 55 -12.89 -10.36 5.48
N THR A 56 -13.10 -9.08 5.82
CA THR A 56 -13.70 -8.07 4.93
C THR A 56 -12.65 -7.35 4.07
N GLN A 57 -11.37 -7.69 4.23
CA GLN A 57 -10.24 -7.13 3.50
C GLN A 57 -10.10 -5.60 3.63
N ASP A 58 -10.48 -5.03 4.78
CA ASP A 58 -10.54 -3.58 5.00
C ASP A 58 -10.04 -3.10 6.38
N GLU A 59 -9.15 -3.86 7.05
CA GLU A 59 -8.51 -3.48 8.33
C GLU A 59 -7.79 -2.13 8.30
N PHE A 60 -7.25 -1.75 7.15
CA PHE A 60 -6.43 -0.55 6.98
C PHE A 60 -7.00 0.37 5.90
N ILE A 61 -6.86 1.66 6.16
CA ILE A 61 -7.25 2.76 5.29
C ILE A 61 -5.99 3.54 4.93
N LEU A 62 -5.72 3.64 3.63
CA LEU A 62 -4.66 4.47 3.06
C LEU A 62 -5.30 5.56 2.19
N PRO A 63 -5.39 6.81 2.68
CA PRO A 63 -5.77 7.92 1.83
C PRO A 63 -4.57 8.35 0.98
N ASP A 64 -4.75 8.39 -0.34
CA ASP A 64 -3.84 9.08 -1.25
C ASP A 64 -4.48 10.37 -1.79
N SER A 65 -3.82 11.07 -2.71
CA SER A 65 -4.30 12.36 -3.24
C SER A 65 -5.60 12.29 -4.04
N VAL A 66 -6.03 11.11 -4.49
CA VAL A 66 -7.16 10.92 -5.41
C VAL A 66 -8.10 9.78 -5.03
N THR A 67 -7.74 8.92 -4.08
CA THR A 67 -8.46 7.69 -3.74
C THR A 67 -8.23 7.33 -2.27
N VAL A 68 -9.23 6.68 -1.66
CA VAL A 68 -9.10 6.03 -0.36
C VAL A 68 -9.05 4.53 -0.59
N TRP A 69 -7.93 3.91 -0.23
CA TRP A 69 -7.73 2.48 -0.36
C TRP A 69 -8.08 1.77 0.94
N TYR A 70 -8.80 0.66 0.82
CA TYR A 70 -9.11 -0.27 1.91
C TYR A 70 -8.38 -1.58 1.62
N PHE A 71 -7.67 -2.10 2.62
CA PHE A 71 -6.92 -3.35 2.46
C PHE A 71 -6.69 -4.04 3.80
N SER A 72 -6.27 -5.30 3.75
CA SER A 72 -5.82 -6.09 4.91
C SER A 72 -4.52 -6.79 4.59
N VAL A 73 -3.80 -7.23 5.63
CA VAL A 73 -2.55 -7.99 5.44
C VAL A 73 -2.90 -9.46 5.35
N ALA A 74 -2.39 -10.14 4.33
CA ALA A 74 -2.49 -11.59 4.24
C ALA A 74 -1.65 -12.23 5.36
N PRO A 75 -2.13 -13.28 6.04
CA PRO A 75 -1.38 -14.02 7.05
C PRO A 75 -0.03 -14.57 6.56
#